data_AF-B0W0D2-F1
#
_entry.id   AF-B0W0D2-F1
#
_cell.length_a   1.000
_cell.length_b   1.000
_cell.length_c   1.000
_cell.angle_alpha   90.00
_cell.angle_beta   90.00
_cell.angle_gamma   90.00
#
_symmetry.space_group_name_H-M   'P 1'
#
loop_
_entity.id
_entity.type
_entity.pdbx_description
1 polymer ?
#
loop_
_entity_poly.entity_id
_entity_poly.type
_entity_poly.pdbx_seq_one_letter_code
_entity_poly.pdbx_strand_id
1 'polypeptide(L)'
;MKFFIALLFVAYASAQTSDLRNNSMVALDMLRAAIPDFKLVQDDAILRVSDAKQKASTVLAGFYHTVFDRKVSYLESVIQDEGDLLQYGMDLESWCWDNNLPMLEGIMGWIGNDFSECIKQLDSSVSDVIATVYGRFLEDETNISKYSLLEVFQKRNIISNPQSIADAIAALNFDITEALPELDVTVTDFENDLNDKIPTYTGCLTTRLNQRKSQLEMLKAQTEQCLNEQ
;
A
#
# COMPACT_ATOMS: atom_id res chain seq x y z
N MET A 1 21.64 35.24 69.87
CA MET A 1 20.50 34.77 69.04
C MET A 1 20.61 35.15 67.55
N LYS A 2 20.87 36.41 67.16
CA LYS A 2 20.91 36.80 65.73
C LYS A 2 21.95 36.04 64.88
N PHE A 3 23.14 35.73 65.40
CA PHE A 3 24.18 34.97 64.69
C PHE A 3 23.83 33.48 64.49
N PHE A 4 23.12 32.86 65.44
CA PHE A 4 22.68 31.45 65.33
C PHE A 4 21.58 31.28 64.27
N ILE A 5 20.67 32.26 64.16
CA ILE A 5 19.61 32.26 63.14
C ILE A 5 20.20 32.42 61.73
N ALA A 6 21.22 33.28 61.57
CA ALA A 6 21.92 33.45 60.30
C ALA A 6 22.66 32.17 59.85
N LEU A 7 23.32 31.46 60.77
CA LEU A 7 23.99 30.19 60.48
C LEU A 7 23.01 29.06 60.11
N LEU A 8 21.85 29.00 60.75
CA LEU A 8 20.78 28.05 60.39
C LEU A 8 20.20 28.34 59.01
N PHE A 9 20.00 29.61 58.65
CA PHE A 9 19.52 29.99 57.32
C PHE A 9 20.54 29.65 56.22
N VAL A 10 21.83 29.89 56.46
CA VAL A 10 22.90 29.54 55.51
C VAL A 10 23.03 28.02 55.36
N ALA A 11 22.96 27.27 56.47
CA ALA A 11 22.99 25.80 56.45
C ALA A 11 21.78 25.23 55.70
N TYR A 12 20.56 25.74 55.95
CA TYR A 12 19.34 25.30 55.27
C TYR A 12 19.35 25.64 53.78
N ALA A 13 19.84 26.84 53.41
CA ALA A 13 20.03 27.24 52.02
C ALA A 13 21.10 26.38 51.31
N SER A 14 22.18 26.02 52.01
CA SER A 14 23.23 25.13 51.48
C SER A 14 22.76 23.68 51.32
N ALA A 15 21.91 23.19 52.22
CA ALA A 15 21.30 21.87 52.13
C ALA A 15 20.29 21.82 50.95
N GLN A 16 19.40 22.81 50.85
CA GLN A 16 18.46 22.91 49.73
C GLN A 16 19.18 23.00 48.37
N THR A 17 20.24 23.79 48.27
CA THR A 17 21.02 23.91 47.02
C THR A 17 21.76 22.62 46.67
N SER A 18 22.20 21.84 47.66
CA SER A 18 22.78 20.51 47.42
C SER A 18 21.75 19.49 46.93
N ASP A 19 20.54 19.48 47.49
CA ASP A 19 19.44 18.61 47.06
C ASP A 19 18.94 18.97 45.65
N LEU A 20 18.80 20.27 45.35
CA LEU A 20 18.43 20.77 44.02
C LEU A 20 19.46 20.36 42.94
N ARG A 21 20.76 20.42 43.29
CA ARG A 21 21.83 19.98 42.39
C ARG A 21 21.81 18.47 42.19
N ASN A 22 21.57 17.70 43.25
CA ASN A 22 21.48 16.24 43.19
C ASN A 22 20.29 15.78 42.33
N ASN A 23 19.12 16.41 42.52
CA ASN A 23 17.91 16.15 41.74
C ASN A 23 18.10 16.38 40.24
N SER A 24 18.82 17.44 39.87
CA SER A 24 19.10 17.75 38.47
C SER A 24 20.01 16.71 37.80
N MET A 25 20.98 16.17 38.56
CA MET A 25 21.87 15.11 38.07
C MET A 25 21.11 13.79 37.89
N VAL A 26 20.19 13.46 38.79
CA VAL A 26 19.32 12.28 38.69
C VAL A 26 18.50 12.31 37.40
N ALA A 27 17.89 13.45 37.05
CA ALA A 27 17.13 13.59 35.81
C ALA A 27 18.01 13.44 34.55
N LEU A 28 19.25 13.94 34.59
CA LEU A 28 20.20 13.79 33.48
C LEU A 28 20.65 12.33 33.30
N ASP A 29 20.86 11.61 34.39
CA ASP A 29 21.23 10.19 34.33
C ASP A 29 20.03 9.33 33.86
N MET A 30 18.81 9.66 34.28
CA MET A 30 17.58 9.07 33.74
C MET A 30 17.45 9.30 32.23
N LEU A 31 17.71 10.52 31.75
CA LEU A 31 17.70 10.80 30.30
C LEU A 31 18.76 9.98 29.56
N ARG A 32 20.00 9.96 30.06
CA ARG A 32 21.08 9.18 29.45
C ARG A 32 20.74 7.70 29.36
N ALA A 33 20.12 7.16 30.40
CA ALA A 33 19.65 5.78 30.42
C ALA A 33 18.51 5.55 29.42
N ALA A 34 17.65 6.55 29.18
CA ALA A 34 16.52 6.45 28.26
C ALA A 34 16.87 6.62 26.78
N ILE A 35 18.00 7.24 26.42
CA ILE A 35 18.44 7.40 25.03
C ILE A 35 18.44 6.07 24.24
N PRO A 36 19.09 4.99 24.71
CA PRO A 36 19.11 3.72 23.98
C PRO A 36 17.70 3.12 23.85
N ASP A 37 16.87 3.21 24.89
CA ASP A 37 15.51 2.66 24.87
C ASP A 37 14.60 3.43 23.90
N PHE A 38 14.64 4.76 23.92
CA PHE A 38 13.92 5.61 22.98
C PHE A 38 14.32 5.29 21.54
N LYS A 39 15.63 5.17 21.29
CA LYS A 39 16.14 4.79 19.96
C LYS A 39 15.62 3.42 19.54
N LEU A 40 15.64 2.43 20.43
CA LEU A 40 15.18 1.08 20.12
C LEU A 40 13.69 1.06 19.76
N VAL A 41 12.85 1.77 20.51
CA VAL A 41 11.40 1.87 20.24
C VAL A 41 11.14 2.59 18.91
N GLN A 42 11.85 3.68 18.63
CA GLN A 42 11.73 4.41 17.37
C GLN A 42 12.22 3.56 16.17
N ASP A 43 13.35 2.86 16.31
CA ASP A 43 13.88 1.99 15.25
C ASP A 43 12.92 0.81 14.98
N ASP A 44 12.36 0.18 16.02
CA ASP A 44 11.35 -0.89 15.88
C ASP A 44 10.11 -0.38 15.15
N ALA A 45 9.62 0.80 15.52
CA ALA A 45 8.47 1.43 14.86
C ALA A 45 8.71 1.66 13.35
N ILE A 46 9.86 2.21 12.99
CA ILE A 46 10.25 2.42 11.58
C ILE A 46 10.38 1.10 10.83
N LEU A 47 11.02 0.09 11.45
CA LEU A 47 11.21 -1.22 10.84
C LEU A 47 9.88 -1.91 10.55
N ARG A 48 8.90 -1.81 11.45
CA ARG A 48 7.56 -2.39 11.23
C ARG A 48 6.84 -1.73 10.06
N VAL A 49 6.89 -0.40 9.93
CA VAL A 49 6.31 0.28 8.76
C VAL A 49 7.03 -0.13 7.48
N SER A 50 8.36 -0.26 7.52
CA SER A 50 9.14 -0.74 6.38
C SER A 50 8.76 -2.17 5.97
N ASP A 51 8.58 -3.08 6.93
CA ASP A 51 8.13 -4.45 6.69
C ASP A 51 6.72 -4.47 6.07
N ALA A 52 5.80 -3.66 6.60
CA ALA A 52 4.45 -3.51 6.06
C ALA A 52 4.45 -3.01 4.61
N LYS A 53 5.27 -2.00 4.29
CA LYS A 53 5.48 -1.52 2.91
C LYS A 53 5.99 -2.62 1.99
N GLN A 54 6.95 -3.43 2.45
CA GLN A 54 7.49 -4.55 1.68
C GLN A 54 6.42 -5.62 1.42
N LYS A 55 5.61 -5.96 2.43
CA LYS A 55 4.48 -6.88 2.28
C LYS A 55 3.45 -6.33 1.29
N ALA A 56 3.06 -5.05 1.42
CA ALA A 56 2.15 -4.39 0.47
C ALA A 56 2.70 -4.40 -0.96
N SER A 57 4.01 -4.15 -1.15
CA SER A 57 4.64 -4.25 -2.46
C SER A 57 4.58 -5.67 -3.04
N THR A 58 4.71 -6.70 -2.19
CA THR A 58 4.59 -8.11 -2.60
C THR A 58 3.15 -8.45 -3.01
N VAL A 59 2.17 -7.99 -2.22
CA VAL A 59 0.74 -8.11 -2.55
C VAL A 59 0.43 -7.47 -3.89
N LEU A 60 0.91 -6.25 -4.13
CA LEU A 60 0.70 -5.53 -5.38
C LEU A 60 1.31 -6.26 -6.59
N ALA A 61 2.51 -6.84 -6.43
CA ALA A 61 3.12 -7.65 -7.47
C ALA A 61 2.29 -8.90 -7.79
N GLY A 62 1.81 -9.62 -6.76
CA GLY A 62 0.93 -10.78 -6.92
C GLY A 62 -0.40 -10.44 -7.61
N PHE A 63 -0.96 -9.29 -7.28
CA PHE A 63 -2.15 -8.75 -7.96
C PHE A 63 -1.88 -8.54 -9.46
N TYR A 64 -0.79 -7.86 -9.83
CA TYR A 64 -0.46 -7.62 -11.25
C TYR A 64 -0.18 -8.92 -12.02
N HIS A 65 0.45 -9.92 -11.39
CA HIS A 65 0.58 -11.25 -11.98
C HIS A 65 -0.79 -11.87 -12.28
N THR A 66 -1.72 -11.82 -11.32
CA THR A 66 -3.09 -12.32 -11.51
C THR A 66 -3.82 -11.61 -12.65
N VAL A 67 -3.67 -10.30 -12.76
CA VAL A 67 -4.25 -9.50 -13.86
C VAL A 67 -3.68 -9.93 -15.21
N PHE A 68 -2.35 -10.11 -15.27
CA PHE A 68 -1.67 -10.50 -16.49
C PHE A 68 -2.03 -11.91 -16.93
N ASP A 69 -2.05 -12.88 -16.02
CA ASP A 69 -2.42 -14.27 -16.29
C ASP A 69 -3.83 -14.38 -16.85
N ARG A 70 -4.78 -13.59 -16.30
CA ARG A 70 -6.12 -13.49 -16.88
C ARG A 70 -6.03 -12.98 -18.30
N LYS A 71 -5.41 -11.83 -18.54
CA LYS A 71 -5.28 -11.25 -19.89
C LYS A 71 -4.71 -12.25 -20.90
N VAL A 72 -3.66 -12.99 -20.51
CA VAL A 72 -3.04 -14.03 -21.34
C VAL A 72 -4.07 -15.11 -21.71
N SER A 73 -4.79 -15.65 -20.73
CA SER A 73 -5.82 -16.67 -20.98
C SER A 73 -6.92 -16.19 -21.95
N TYR A 74 -7.36 -14.92 -21.86
CA TYR A 74 -8.33 -14.38 -22.81
C TYR A 74 -7.73 -14.20 -24.21
N LEU A 75 -6.48 -13.74 -24.32
CA LEU A 75 -5.79 -13.60 -25.60
C LEU A 75 -5.59 -14.96 -26.29
N GLU A 76 -5.21 -15.98 -25.53
CA GLU A 76 -5.07 -17.35 -26.04
C GLU A 76 -6.39 -17.85 -26.62
N SER A 77 -7.52 -17.64 -25.94
CA SER A 77 -8.84 -18.02 -26.49
C SER A 77 -9.14 -17.29 -27.80
N VAL A 78 -8.86 -15.99 -27.89
CA VAL A 78 -9.13 -15.21 -29.10
C VAL A 78 -8.26 -15.67 -30.27
N ILE A 79 -6.96 -15.87 -30.02
CA ILE A 79 -6.02 -16.34 -31.04
C ILE A 79 -6.41 -17.73 -31.53
N GLN A 80 -6.90 -18.60 -30.63
CA GLN A 80 -7.42 -19.89 -31.02
C GLN A 80 -8.67 -19.75 -31.91
N ASP A 81 -9.65 -18.94 -31.51
CA ASP A 81 -10.87 -18.73 -32.30
C ASP A 81 -10.56 -18.14 -33.69
N GLU A 82 -9.59 -17.20 -33.77
CA GLU A 82 -9.08 -16.65 -35.03
C GLU A 82 -8.43 -17.73 -35.89
N GLY A 83 -7.55 -18.54 -35.29
CA GLY A 83 -6.86 -19.63 -35.99
C GLY A 83 -7.81 -20.68 -36.56
N ASP A 84 -8.83 -21.07 -35.79
CA ASP A 84 -9.87 -22.00 -36.22
C ASP A 84 -10.66 -21.44 -37.43
N LEU A 85 -10.96 -20.14 -37.41
CA LEU A 85 -11.67 -19.48 -38.51
C LEU A 85 -10.81 -19.31 -39.76
N LEU A 86 -9.52 -18.95 -39.59
CA LEU A 86 -8.55 -18.89 -40.69
C LEU A 86 -8.37 -20.26 -41.35
N GLN A 87 -8.28 -21.32 -40.54
CA GLN A 87 -8.18 -22.69 -41.06
C GLN A 87 -9.43 -23.07 -41.85
N TYR A 88 -10.62 -22.80 -41.29
CA TYR A 88 -11.88 -23.00 -41.99
C TYR A 88 -11.91 -22.28 -43.35
N GLY A 89 -11.44 -21.04 -43.40
CA GLY A 89 -11.38 -20.24 -44.61
C GLY A 89 -10.44 -20.75 -45.70
N MET A 90 -9.29 -21.31 -45.31
CA MET A 90 -8.34 -21.91 -46.25
C MET A 90 -8.90 -23.13 -46.99
N ASP A 91 -9.88 -23.81 -46.40
CA ASP A 91 -10.54 -24.98 -47.00
C ASP A 91 -11.63 -24.61 -48.02
N LEU A 92 -11.89 -23.31 -48.26
CA LEU A 92 -12.95 -22.80 -49.14
C LEU A 92 -12.42 -22.23 -50.48
N GLU A 93 -13.29 -22.16 -51.51
CA GLU A 93 -12.98 -21.44 -52.76
C GLU A 93 -12.80 -19.93 -52.50
N SER A 94 -11.72 -19.34 -53.03
CA SER A 94 -11.17 -18.05 -52.54
C SER A 94 -12.14 -16.87 -52.58
N TRP A 95 -13.06 -16.81 -53.54
CA TRP A 95 -13.85 -15.60 -53.81
C TRP A 95 -14.77 -15.16 -52.65
N CYS A 96 -15.26 -16.09 -51.84
CA CYS A 96 -16.13 -15.77 -50.72
C CYS A 96 -15.33 -15.43 -49.46
N TRP A 97 -14.28 -16.21 -49.19
CA TRP A 97 -13.42 -16.04 -48.02
C TRP A 97 -12.56 -14.78 -48.09
N ASP A 98 -12.07 -14.41 -49.29
CA ASP A 98 -11.23 -13.22 -49.48
C ASP A 98 -11.92 -11.92 -49.04
N ASN A 99 -13.26 -11.85 -49.12
CA ASN A 99 -14.04 -10.71 -48.65
C ASN A 99 -14.17 -10.64 -47.12
N ASN A 100 -13.94 -11.76 -46.41
CA ASN A 100 -14.11 -11.88 -44.96
C ASN A 100 -12.82 -11.59 -44.18
N LEU A 101 -11.66 -11.69 -44.83
CA LEU A 101 -10.35 -11.39 -44.21
C LEU A 101 -10.26 -9.98 -43.61
N PRO A 102 -10.63 -8.88 -44.30
CA PRO A 102 -10.58 -7.55 -43.71
C PRO A 102 -11.54 -7.39 -42.51
N MET A 103 -12.65 -8.13 -42.51
CA MET A 103 -13.60 -8.11 -41.40
C MET A 103 -13.02 -8.83 -40.18
N LEU A 104 -12.34 -9.96 -40.38
CA LEU A 104 -11.60 -10.67 -39.33
C LEU A 104 -10.50 -9.78 -38.72
N GLU A 105 -9.66 -9.18 -39.54
CA GLU A 105 -8.61 -8.24 -39.07
C GLU A 105 -9.22 -7.08 -38.26
N GLY A 106 -10.36 -6.55 -38.73
CA GLY A 106 -11.12 -5.54 -38.00
C GLY A 106 -11.54 -6.03 -36.62
N ILE A 107 -12.17 -7.20 -36.53
CA ILE A 107 -12.61 -7.81 -35.26
C ILE A 107 -11.42 -7.96 -34.30
N MET A 108 -10.28 -8.45 -34.78
CA MET A 108 -9.06 -8.61 -33.97
C MET A 108 -8.51 -7.27 -33.47
N GLY A 109 -8.50 -6.23 -34.31
CA GLY A 109 -8.13 -4.88 -33.90
C GLY A 109 -9.05 -4.33 -32.80
N TRP A 110 -10.36 -4.57 -32.92
CA TRP A 110 -11.32 -4.16 -31.90
C TRP A 110 -11.16 -4.90 -30.57
N ILE A 111 -10.81 -6.19 -30.59
CA ILE A 111 -10.50 -6.96 -29.38
C ILE A 111 -9.33 -6.32 -28.61
N GLY A 112 -8.28 -5.90 -29.31
CA GLY A 112 -7.15 -5.20 -28.69
C GLY A 112 -7.56 -3.90 -27.97
N ASN A 113 -8.48 -3.13 -28.58
CA ASN A 113 -9.04 -1.93 -27.97
C ASN A 113 -9.91 -2.25 -26.74
N ASP A 114 -10.75 -3.29 -26.82
CA ASP A 114 -11.61 -3.73 -25.72
C ASP A 114 -10.78 -4.12 -24.49
N PHE A 115 -9.68 -4.86 -24.69
CA PHE A 115 -8.76 -5.21 -23.60
C PHE A 115 -8.07 -4.00 -22.98
N SER A 116 -7.71 -3.02 -23.80
CA SER A 116 -7.11 -1.77 -23.32
C SER A 116 -8.09 -0.96 -22.46
N GLU A 117 -9.37 -0.94 -22.84
CA GLU A 117 -10.41 -0.28 -22.06
C GLU A 117 -10.67 -0.97 -20.72
N CYS A 118 -10.71 -2.31 -20.69
CA CYS A 118 -10.83 -3.05 -19.42
C CYS A 118 -9.64 -2.80 -18.48
N ILE A 119 -8.41 -2.72 -19.01
CA ILE A 119 -7.22 -2.40 -18.22
C ILE A 119 -7.28 -0.96 -17.70
N LYS A 120 -7.70 0.00 -18.52
CA LYS A 120 -7.82 1.41 -18.09
C LYS A 120 -8.80 1.57 -16.93
N GLN A 121 -9.93 0.87 -16.97
CA GLN A 121 -10.91 0.88 -15.88
C GLN A 121 -10.34 0.26 -14.60
N LEU A 122 -9.60 -0.84 -14.73
CA LEU A 122 -8.90 -1.47 -13.62
C LEU A 122 -7.85 -0.54 -13.01
N ASP A 123 -6.99 0.05 -13.84
CA ASP A 123 -5.90 0.94 -13.42
C ASP A 123 -6.40 2.13 -12.62
N SER A 124 -7.48 2.79 -13.10
CA SER A 124 -8.12 3.87 -12.36
C SER A 124 -8.60 3.43 -10.98
N SER A 125 -9.17 2.23 -10.86
CA SER A 125 -9.68 1.71 -9.58
C SER A 125 -8.58 1.26 -8.62
N VAL A 126 -7.45 0.80 -9.15
CA VAL A 126 -6.29 0.31 -8.39
C VAL A 126 -5.44 1.47 -7.89
N SER A 127 -5.29 2.53 -8.69
CA SER A 127 -4.52 3.72 -8.32
C SER A 127 -5.01 4.35 -7.01
N ASP A 128 -6.32 4.43 -6.81
CA ASP A 128 -6.91 4.98 -5.58
C ASP A 128 -6.59 4.12 -4.34
N VAL A 129 -6.63 2.80 -4.50
CA VAL A 129 -6.32 1.84 -3.43
C VAL A 129 -4.83 1.92 -3.04
N ILE A 130 -3.94 1.97 -4.04
CA ILE A 130 -2.49 2.16 -3.83
C ILE A 130 -2.22 3.49 -3.13
N ALA A 131 -2.78 4.60 -3.62
CA ALA A 131 -2.57 5.92 -3.03
C ALA A 131 -3.01 5.96 -1.57
N THR A 132 -4.13 5.30 -1.25
CA THR A 132 -4.66 5.24 0.11
C THR A 132 -3.71 4.48 1.06
N VAL A 133 -3.26 3.27 0.69
CA VAL A 133 -2.40 2.47 1.59
C VAL A 133 -1.02 3.09 1.79
N TYR A 134 -0.39 3.58 0.71
CA TYR A 134 0.94 4.20 0.80
C TYR A 134 0.88 5.58 1.47
N GLY A 135 -0.24 6.29 1.34
CA GLY A 135 -0.52 7.51 2.10
C GLY A 135 -0.55 7.26 3.60
N ARG A 136 -1.21 6.19 4.06
CA ARG A 136 -1.23 5.78 5.47
C ARG A 136 0.18 5.46 5.98
N PHE A 137 0.95 4.66 5.25
CA PHE A 137 2.32 4.35 5.67
C PHE A 137 3.22 5.60 5.77
N LEU A 138 3.04 6.58 4.88
CA LEU A 138 3.77 7.85 4.95
C LEU A 138 3.34 8.67 6.17
N GLU A 139 2.05 8.69 6.48
CA GLU A 139 1.52 9.35 7.68
C GLU A 139 2.09 8.71 8.95
N ASP A 140 2.13 7.38 9.03
CA ASP A 140 2.70 6.64 10.16
C ASP A 140 4.19 6.95 10.36
N GLU A 141 5.00 6.91 9.28
CA GLU A 141 6.41 7.32 9.34
C GLU A 141 6.57 8.78 9.80
N THR A 142 5.72 9.67 9.27
CA THR A 142 5.73 11.08 9.64
C THR A 142 5.40 11.25 11.13
N ASN A 143 4.41 10.50 11.65
CA ASN A 143 4.04 10.53 13.06
C ASN A 143 5.16 9.99 13.96
N ILE A 144 5.78 8.87 13.59
CA ILE A 144 6.94 8.30 14.32
C ILE A 144 8.11 9.30 14.35
N SER A 145 8.34 10.04 13.25
CA SER A 145 9.42 11.02 13.16
C SER A 145 9.21 12.30 13.98
N LYS A 146 7.97 12.60 14.40
CA LYS A 146 7.66 13.77 15.23
C LYS A 146 8.13 13.61 16.67
N TYR A 147 8.17 12.37 17.17
CA TYR A 147 8.59 12.11 18.54
C TYR A 147 10.06 12.49 18.73
N SER A 148 10.31 13.29 19.76
CA SER A 148 11.65 13.73 20.12
C SER A 148 11.87 13.58 21.61
N LEU A 149 12.95 12.91 21.98
CA LEU A 149 13.35 12.77 23.38
C LEU A 149 13.54 14.12 24.07
N LEU A 150 13.80 15.21 23.32
CA LEU A 150 13.92 16.55 23.90
C LEU A 150 12.58 17.15 24.34
N GLU A 151 11.44 16.65 23.87
CA GLU A 151 10.12 17.12 24.27
C GLU A 151 9.83 16.87 25.75
N VAL A 152 10.49 15.88 26.36
CA VAL A 152 10.38 15.58 27.79
C VAL A 152 10.79 16.77 28.68
N PHE A 153 11.55 17.72 28.14
CA PHE A 153 11.96 18.94 28.84
C PHE A 153 11.02 20.13 28.65
N GLN A 154 10.09 20.06 27.71
CA GLN A 154 9.19 21.17 27.46
C GLN A 154 8.26 21.39 28.65
N LYS A 155 8.30 22.60 29.22
CA LYS A 155 7.45 23.04 30.35
C LYS A 155 7.63 22.21 31.64
N ARG A 156 8.71 21.44 31.79
CA ARG A 156 9.02 20.68 33.02
C ARG A 156 10.24 21.26 33.73
N ASN A 157 10.20 21.29 35.06
CA ASN A 157 11.32 21.78 35.87
C ASN A 157 12.13 20.60 36.43
N ILE A 158 13.26 20.33 35.77
CA ILE A 158 14.23 19.29 36.13
C ILE A 158 14.72 19.42 37.57
N ILE A 159 14.85 20.65 38.08
CA ILE A 159 15.50 20.93 39.36
C ILE A 159 14.51 20.69 40.51
N SER A 160 13.27 21.14 40.36
CA SER A 160 12.24 21.04 41.41
C SER A 160 11.42 19.75 41.35
N ASN A 161 11.35 19.07 40.21
CA ASN A 161 10.59 17.83 40.04
C ASN A 161 11.24 16.91 38.99
N PRO A 162 12.35 16.23 39.32
CA PRO A 162 13.04 15.33 38.39
C PRO A 162 12.20 14.12 37.98
N GLN A 163 11.30 13.64 38.86
CA GLN A 163 10.40 12.51 38.57
C GLN A 163 9.49 12.80 37.38
N SER A 164 9.07 14.06 37.21
CA SER A 164 8.28 14.44 36.04
C SER A 164 8.99 14.20 34.69
N ILE A 165 10.33 14.09 34.66
CA ILE A 165 11.07 13.72 33.45
C ILE A 165 10.96 12.23 33.18
N ALA A 166 11.09 11.39 34.22
CA ALA A 166 10.94 9.94 34.10
C ALA A 166 9.53 9.57 33.61
N ASP A 167 8.50 10.20 34.16
CA ASP A 167 7.11 9.98 33.75
C ASP A 167 6.88 10.43 32.30
N ALA A 168 7.56 11.51 31.85
CA ALA A 168 7.51 11.97 30.47
C ALA A 168 8.14 10.97 29.49
N ILE A 169 9.28 10.39 29.87
CA ILE A 169 10.00 9.40 29.07
C ILE A 169 9.15 8.13 28.91
N ALA A 170 8.55 7.67 30.01
CA ALA A 170 7.67 6.50 29.98
C ALA A 170 6.44 6.73 29.08
N ALA A 171 5.81 7.91 29.19
CA ALA A 171 4.72 8.30 28.31
C ALA A 171 5.13 8.36 26.84
N LEU A 172 6.30 8.95 26.54
CA LEU A 172 6.82 9.05 25.17
C LEU A 172 7.02 7.67 24.53
N ASN A 173 7.60 6.72 25.25
CA ASN A 173 7.79 5.35 24.75
C ASN A 173 6.45 4.63 24.54
N PHE A 174 5.48 4.85 25.43
CA PHE A 174 4.13 4.32 25.29
C PHE A 174 3.44 4.91 24.04
N ASP A 175 3.50 6.23 23.86
CA ASP A 175 2.88 6.93 22.74
C ASP A 175 3.45 6.44 21.39
N ILE A 176 4.76 6.23 21.27
CA ILE A 176 5.37 5.67 20.03
C ILE A 176 4.86 4.26 19.75
N THR A 177 4.70 3.46 20.80
CA THR A 177 4.24 2.06 20.67
C THR A 177 2.76 2.00 20.29
N GLU A 178 1.94 2.87 20.87
CA GLU A 178 0.50 2.98 20.54
C GLU A 178 0.26 3.62 19.17
N ALA A 179 1.14 4.54 18.75
CA ALA A 179 1.07 5.16 17.43
C ALA A 179 1.40 4.20 16.27
N LEU A 180 1.77 2.95 16.55
CA LEU A 180 1.88 1.90 15.55
C LEU A 180 0.52 1.23 15.37
N PRO A 181 -0.25 1.56 14.32
CA PRO A 181 -1.48 0.85 14.04
C PRO A 181 -1.22 -0.63 13.75
N GLU A 182 -2.29 -1.42 13.67
CA GLU A 182 -2.22 -2.80 13.18
C GLU A 182 -1.86 -2.82 11.68
N LEU A 183 -0.56 -2.66 11.39
CA LEU A 183 -0.02 -2.57 10.03
C LEU A 183 -0.31 -3.84 9.22
N ASP A 184 -0.33 -5.01 9.88
CA ASP A 184 -0.71 -6.27 9.24
C ASP A 184 -2.18 -6.26 8.78
N VAL A 185 -3.08 -5.64 9.54
CA VAL A 185 -4.48 -5.44 9.11
C VAL A 185 -4.54 -4.49 7.93
N THR A 186 -3.76 -3.41 7.95
CA THR A 186 -3.69 -2.47 6.81
C THR A 186 -3.22 -3.15 5.53
N VAL A 187 -2.22 -4.04 5.61
CA VAL A 187 -1.77 -4.84 4.46
C VAL A 187 -2.83 -5.84 4.01
N THR A 188 -3.52 -6.49 4.95
CA THR A 188 -4.59 -7.46 4.65
C THR A 188 -5.77 -6.78 3.97
N ASP A 189 -6.19 -5.61 4.45
CA ASP A 189 -7.25 -4.81 3.84
C ASP A 189 -6.85 -4.37 2.43
N PHE A 190 -5.59 -3.96 2.24
CA PHE A 190 -5.07 -3.62 0.92
C PHE A 190 -5.11 -4.81 -0.06
N GLU A 191 -4.75 -6.01 0.40
CA GLU A 191 -4.88 -7.23 -0.40
C GLU A 191 -6.34 -7.51 -0.78
N ASN A 192 -7.26 -7.39 0.17
CA ASN A 192 -8.69 -7.58 -0.07
C ASN A 192 -9.24 -6.55 -1.08
N ASP A 193 -8.93 -5.27 -0.89
CA ASP A 193 -9.37 -4.18 -1.77
C ASP A 193 -8.90 -4.37 -3.22
N LEU A 194 -7.67 -4.87 -3.41
CA LEU A 194 -7.14 -5.23 -4.72
C LEU A 194 -7.85 -6.45 -5.30
N ASN A 195 -7.99 -7.52 -4.51
CA ASN A 195 -8.67 -8.74 -4.93
C ASN A 195 -10.13 -8.49 -5.33
N ASP A 196 -10.81 -7.53 -4.70
CA ASP A 196 -12.16 -7.12 -5.05
C ASP A 196 -12.27 -6.44 -6.43
N LYS A 197 -11.16 -5.95 -7.01
CA LYS A 197 -11.15 -5.40 -8.38
C LYS A 197 -11.08 -6.48 -9.45
N ILE A 198 -10.59 -7.67 -9.10
CA ILE A 198 -10.38 -8.77 -10.03
C ILE A 198 -11.69 -9.28 -10.66
N PRO A 199 -12.80 -9.48 -9.92
CA PRO A 199 -14.08 -9.87 -10.51
C PRO A 199 -14.58 -8.87 -11.56
N THR A 200 -14.51 -7.56 -11.29
CA THR A 200 -14.94 -6.53 -12.24
C THR A 200 -14.10 -6.54 -13.52
N TYR A 201 -12.78 -6.64 -13.39
CA TYR A 201 -11.89 -6.78 -14.55
C TYR A 201 -12.24 -8.03 -15.39
N THR A 202 -12.47 -9.15 -14.72
CA THR A 202 -12.81 -10.42 -15.36
C THR A 202 -14.16 -10.37 -16.06
N GLY A 203 -15.15 -9.72 -15.44
CA GLY A 203 -16.45 -9.47 -16.03
C GLY A 203 -16.36 -8.61 -17.28
N CYS A 204 -15.50 -7.58 -17.27
CA CYS A 204 -15.22 -6.77 -18.46
C CYS A 204 -14.64 -7.64 -19.59
N LEU A 205 -13.58 -8.39 -19.31
CA LEU A 205 -12.94 -9.29 -20.29
C LEU A 205 -13.91 -10.33 -20.85
N THR A 206 -14.68 -11.01 -19.99
CA THR A 206 -15.67 -12.02 -20.39
C THR A 206 -16.73 -11.43 -21.29
N THR A 207 -17.29 -10.28 -20.91
CA THR A 207 -18.35 -9.62 -21.68
C THR A 207 -17.87 -9.26 -23.08
N ARG A 208 -16.67 -8.68 -23.18
CA ARG A 208 -16.07 -8.30 -24.46
C ARG A 208 -15.71 -9.53 -25.30
N LEU A 209 -15.12 -10.56 -24.69
CA LEU A 209 -14.81 -11.81 -25.37
C LEU A 209 -16.08 -12.44 -25.98
N ASN A 210 -17.17 -12.53 -25.21
CA ASN A 210 -18.42 -13.11 -25.68
C ASN A 210 -19.04 -12.30 -26.84
N GLN A 211 -18.97 -10.96 -26.77
CA GLN A 211 -19.40 -10.09 -27.87
C GLN A 211 -18.61 -10.38 -29.16
N ARG A 212 -17.31 -10.62 -29.03
CA ARG A 212 -16.41 -10.83 -30.17
C ARG A 212 -16.52 -12.25 -30.73
N LYS A 213 -16.64 -13.26 -29.88
CA LYS A 213 -17.00 -14.62 -30.28
C LYS A 213 -18.29 -14.64 -31.12
N SER A 214 -19.32 -13.91 -30.69
CA SER A 214 -20.55 -13.78 -31.48
C SER A 214 -20.31 -13.14 -32.85
N GLN A 215 -19.35 -12.23 -33.00
CA GLN A 215 -19.01 -11.63 -34.30
C GLN A 215 -18.24 -12.60 -35.20
N LEU A 216 -17.32 -13.38 -34.63
CA LEU A 216 -16.60 -14.43 -35.36
C LEU A 216 -17.57 -15.51 -35.87
N GLU A 217 -18.52 -15.94 -35.05
CA GLU A 217 -19.57 -16.89 -35.47
C GLU A 217 -20.47 -16.32 -36.58
N MET A 218 -20.82 -15.03 -36.52
CA MET A 218 -21.56 -14.38 -37.61
C MET A 218 -20.74 -14.34 -38.91
N LEU A 219 -19.44 -14.07 -38.82
CA LEU A 219 -18.55 -14.09 -39.98
C LEU A 219 -18.49 -15.47 -40.62
N LYS A 220 -18.42 -16.52 -39.80
CA LYS A 220 -18.47 -17.91 -40.26
C LYS A 220 -19.80 -18.23 -40.95
N ALA A 221 -20.93 -17.90 -40.35
CA ALA A 221 -22.25 -18.12 -40.92
C ALA A 221 -22.47 -17.37 -42.25
N GLN A 222 -21.96 -16.15 -42.36
CA GLN A 222 -21.99 -15.38 -43.62
C GLN A 222 -21.16 -16.05 -44.71
N THR A 223 -20.01 -16.62 -44.34
CA THR A 223 -19.19 -17.43 -45.26
C THR A 223 -19.98 -18.64 -45.77
N GLU A 224 -20.62 -19.39 -44.87
CA GLU A 224 -21.44 -20.56 -45.21
C GLU A 224 -22.61 -20.21 -46.13
N GLN A 225 -23.32 -19.11 -45.87
CA GLN A 225 -24.42 -18.66 -46.73
C GLN A 225 -23.94 -18.35 -48.15
N CYS A 226 -22.84 -17.61 -48.27
CA CYS A 226 -22.27 -17.22 -49.54
C CYS A 226 -21.79 -18.43 -50.39
N LEU A 227 -21.34 -19.50 -49.75
CA LEU A 227 -21.06 -20.78 -50.43
C LEU A 227 -22.33 -21.48 -50.94
N ASN A 228 -23.45 -21.38 -50.19
CA ASN A 228 -24.72 -22.01 -50.56
C ASN A 228 -25.50 -21.27 -51.65
N GLU A 229 -25.12 -20.03 -51.98
CA GLU A 229 -25.71 -19.22 -53.05
C GLU A 229 -25.05 -19.47 -54.43
N GLN A 230 -24.11 -20.42 -54.52
CA GLN A 230 -23.61 -21.01 -55.78
C GLN A 230 -24.61 -22.01 -56.39
#